data_AF-A0A8T4PRH5-F1
#
_entry.id   AF-A0A8T4PRH5-F1
#
_cell.length_a   1.000
_cell.length_b   1.000
_cell.length_c   1.000
_cell.angle_alpha   90.00
_cell.angle_beta   90.00
_cell.angle_gamma   90.00
#
_symmetry.space_group_name_H-M   'P 1'
#
loop_
_entity.id
_entity.type
_entity.pdbx_description
1 polymer ?
#
loop_
_entity_poly.entity_id
_entity_poly.type
_entity_poly.pdbx_seq_one_letter_code
_entity_poly.pdbx_strand_id
1 'polypeptide(L)'
;MPAQETSLPPPPKKHEGILKFGHAQQQEAPDFSGITTDVNTLSRRLRLLEEGFTNLRRFFQVTEENIIAKNKHFSAEIKTLTSDVNEVRKEIQEMKDKLILVIIELQSVARKQEVKVLERYINLWNPIKFVTQNEVEQIINEVLDKKQQ
;
A
#
# COMPACT_ATOMS: atom_id res chain seq x y z
N MET A 1 -77.96 -25.39 -55.74
CA MET A 1 -79.37 -25.75 -56.03
C MET A 1 -79.37 -27.00 -56.93
N PRO A 2 -80.39 -27.88 -56.90
CA PRO A 2 -80.54 -28.85 -55.81
C PRO A 2 -80.95 -30.28 -56.27
N ALA A 3 -80.91 -31.24 -55.34
CA ALA A 3 -81.67 -32.50 -55.29
C ALA A 3 -81.32 -33.15 -53.93
N GLN A 4 -82.15 -33.28 -52.88
CA GLN A 4 -83.58 -33.59 -52.75
C GLN A 4 -83.99 -34.90 -53.46
N GLU A 5 -84.79 -35.81 -52.88
CA GLU A 5 -85.14 -36.15 -51.48
C GLU A 5 -86.11 -37.35 -51.55
N THR A 6 -85.92 -38.44 -50.78
CA THR A 6 -86.94 -39.49 -50.48
C THR A 6 -86.29 -40.66 -49.69
N SER A 7 -86.91 -41.34 -48.70
CA SER A 7 -88.13 -41.07 -47.90
C SER A 7 -88.34 -42.13 -46.78
N LEU A 8 -88.69 -41.71 -45.55
CA LEU A 8 -89.51 -42.43 -44.51
C LEU A 8 -88.95 -43.71 -43.80
N PRO A 9 -89.46 -44.14 -42.61
CA PRO A 9 -90.15 -43.43 -41.50
C PRO A 9 -89.59 -43.73 -40.04
N PRO A 10 -90.08 -43.06 -38.97
CA PRO A 10 -89.75 -43.29 -37.53
C PRO A 10 -90.79 -44.25 -36.85
N PRO A 11 -90.94 -44.42 -35.51
CA PRO A 11 -90.30 -43.86 -34.28
C PRO A 11 -89.75 -45.02 -33.37
N PRO A 12 -89.74 -45.08 -31.99
CA PRO A 12 -90.10 -44.16 -30.89
C PRO A 12 -89.04 -44.00 -29.75
N LYS A 13 -89.46 -43.48 -28.59
CA LYS A 13 -88.68 -43.24 -27.34
C LYS A 13 -89.24 -44.04 -26.15
N LYS A 14 -88.39 -44.45 -25.20
CA LYS A 14 -88.70 -44.93 -23.81
C LYS A 14 -87.43 -44.76 -22.95
N HIS A 15 -87.42 -44.34 -21.68
CA HIS A 15 -88.40 -43.68 -20.82
C HIS A 15 -87.59 -42.82 -19.81
N GLU A 16 -88.12 -41.67 -19.37
CA GLU A 16 -87.58 -41.01 -18.17
C GLU A 16 -87.90 -41.86 -16.93
N GLY A 17 -86.91 -42.05 -16.06
CA GLY A 17 -87.03 -42.80 -14.81
C GLY A 17 -86.41 -42.01 -13.65
N ILE A 18 -87.25 -41.31 -12.90
CA ILE A 18 -86.85 -40.49 -11.75
C ILE A 18 -86.58 -41.39 -10.55
N LEU A 19 -85.32 -41.50 -10.11
CA LEU A 19 -84.98 -41.95 -8.76
C LEU A 19 -83.81 -41.13 -8.20
N LYS A 20 -84.13 -40.19 -7.29
CA LYS A 20 -83.18 -39.67 -6.31
C LYS A 20 -83.03 -40.72 -5.21
N PHE A 21 -81.81 -41.12 -4.85
CA PHE A 21 -81.38 -41.33 -3.45
C PHE A 21 -79.90 -41.75 -3.42
N GLY A 22 -79.13 -41.19 -2.49
CA GLY A 22 -77.71 -41.53 -2.28
C GLY A 22 -76.82 -40.29 -2.28
N HIS A 23 -76.44 -39.82 -1.09
CA HIS A 23 -75.30 -38.92 -0.96
C HIS A 23 -74.05 -39.71 -1.35
N ALA A 24 -73.50 -39.42 -2.54
CA ALA A 24 -72.12 -39.75 -2.83
C ALA A 24 -71.27 -38.92 -1.86
N GLN A 25 -70.75 -39.56 -0.80
CA GLN A 25 -69.61 -39.04 -0.08
C GLN A 25 -68.46 -38.98 -1.08
N GLN A 26 -68.26 -37.80 -1.68
CA GLN A 26 -66.97 -37.45 -2.27
C GLN A 26 -65.96 -37.50 -1.13
N GLN A 27 -65.19 -38.59 -1.09
CA GLN A 27 -63.96 -38.61 -0.35
C GLN A 27 -63.08 -37.52 -0.97
N GLU A 28 -62.86 -36.43 -0.24
CA GLU A 28 -61.83 -35.47 -0.59
C GLU A 28 -60.51 -36.24 -0.66
N ALA A 29 -59.97 -36.37 -1.88
CA ALA A 29 -58.62 -36.89 -2.06
C ALA A 29 -57.68 -35.98 -1.25
N PRO A 30 -56.69 -36.52 -0.53
CA PRO A 30 -55.79 -35.68 0.25
C PRO A 30 -55.17 -34.63 -0.66
N ASP A 31 -55.19 -33.36 -0.24
CA ASP A 31 -54.68 -32.27 -1.07
C ASP A 31 -53.14 -32.27 -1.10
N PHE A 32 -52.60 -33.13 -1.96
CA PHE A 32 -51.17 -33.23 -2.22
C PHE A 32 -50.64 -31.99 -2.96
N SER A 33 -51.49 -31.09 -3.48
CA SER A 33 -51.04 -29.95 -4.28
C SER A 33 -50.16 -28.99 -3.46
N GLY A 34 -50.56 -28.67 -2.22
CA GLY A 34 -49.78 -27.84 -1.30
C GLY A 34 -48.39 -28.42 -1.00
N ILE A 35 -48.32 -29.74 -0.79
CA ILE A 35 -47.04 -30.44 -0.56
C ILE A 35 -46.14 -30.34 -1.80
N THR A 36 -46.70 -30.47 -3.01
CA THR A 36 -45.89 -30.29 -4.23
C THR A 36 -45.42 -28.85 -4.42
N THR A 37 -46.19 -27.83 -4.03
CA THR A 37 -45.74 -26.43 -4.11
C THR A 37 -44.63 -26.11 -3.10
N ASP A 38 -44.68 -26.70 -1.92
CA ASP A 38 -43.64 -26.55 -0.89
C ASP A 38 -42.35 -27.25 -1.30
N VAL A 39 -42.43 -28.48 -1.82
CA VAL A 39 -41.26 -29.20 -2.38
C VAL A 39 -40.62 -28.41 -3.51
N ASN A 40 -41.41 -27.89 -4.45
CA ASN A 40 -40.89 -27.04 -5.54
C ASN A 40 -40.22 -25.75 -5.02
N THR A 41 -40.74 -25.17 -3.95
CA THR A 41 -40.16 -23.98 -3.31
C THR A 41 -38.85 -24.31 -2.59
N LEU A 42 -38.78 -25.46 -1.91
CA LEU A 42 -37.56 -25.96 -1.28
C LEU A 42 -36.47 -26.28 -2.32
N SER A 43 -36.80 -26.93 -3.44
CA SER A 43 -35.84 -27.18 -4.53
C SER A 43 -35.27 -25.89 -5.13
N ARG A 44 -36.09 -24.84 -5.28
CA ARG A 44 -35.62 -23.51 -5.72
C ARG A 44 -34.67 -22.88 -4.71
N ARG A 45 -35.00 -22.94 -3.40
CA ARG A 45 -34.14 -22.42 -2.32
C ARG A 45 -32.83 -23.19 -2.21
N LEU A 46 -32.86 -24.51 -2.35
CA LEU A 46 -31.67 -25.37 -2.34
C LEU A 46 -30.72 -25.00 -3.49
N ARG A 47 -31.24 -24.88 -4.72
CA ARG A 47 -30.46 -24.45 -5.89
C ARG A 47 -29.82 -23.07 -5.71
N LEU A 48 -30.54 -22.10 -5.13
CA LEU A 48 -29.98 -20.78 -4.82
C LEU A 48 -28.89 -20.85 -3.74
N LEU A 49 -29.03 -21.74 -2.75
CA LEU A 49 -27.98 -21.98 -1.75
C LEU A 49 -26.75 -22.65 -2.37
N GLU A 50 -26.91 -23.64 -3.24
CA GLU A 50 -25.81 -24.30 -3.96
C GLU A 50 -25.04 -23.32 -4.87
N GLU A 51 -25.76 -22.45 -5.57
CA GLU A 51 -25.17 -21.38 -6.38
C GLU A 51 -24.44 -20.35 -5.51
N GLY A 52 -25.04 -19.93 -4.39
CA GLY A 52 -24.41 -19.07 -3.39
C GLY A 52 -23.15 -19.68 -2.78
N PHE A 53 -23.16 -20.97 -2.45
CA PHE A 53 -22.02 -21.70 -1.90
C PHE A 53 -20.90 -21.84 -2.94
N THR A 54 -21.25 -22.07 -4.20
CA THR A 54 -20.30 -22.10 -5.33
C THR A 54 -19.63 -20.74 -5.53
N ASN A 55 -20.39 -19.65 -5.44
CA ASN A 55 -19.85 -18.29 -5.54
C ASN A 55 -18.98 -17.92 -4.33
N LEU A 56 -19.38 -18.29 -3.11
CA LEU A 56 -18.57 -18.08 -1.90
C LEU A 56 -17.25 -18.87 -1.97
N ARG A 57 -17.27 -20.11 -2.47
CA ARG A 57 -16.06 -20.92 -2.68
C ARG A 57 -15.11 -20.28 -3.68
N ARG A 58 -15.62 -19.77 -4.82
CA ARG A 58 -14.82 -19.03 -5.81
C ARG A 58 -14.22 -17.76 -5.21
N PHE A 59 -15.00 -16.99 -4.45
CA PHE A 59 -14.51 -15.81 -3.75
C PHE A 59 -13.39 -16.16 -2.76
N PHE A 60 -13.53 -17.26 -2.01
CA PHE A 60 -12.49 -17.72 -1.09
C PHE A 60 -11.21 -18.10 -1.82
N GLN A 61 -11.29 -18.87 -2.92
CA GLN A 61 -10.12 -19.23 -3.74
C GLN A 61 -9.37 -17.99 -4.27
N VAL A 62 -10.10 -17.04 -4.87
CA VAL A 62 -9.50 -15.79 -5.35
C VAL A 62 -8.91 -14.97 -4.20
N THR A 63 -9.54 -14.96 -3.02
CA THR A 63 -9.03 -14.26 -1.84
C THR A 63 -7.75 -14.91 -1.32
N GLU A 64 -7.70 -16.25 -1.26
CA GLU A 64 -6.53 -17.02 -0.87
C GLU A 64 -5.35 -16.79 -1.82
N GLU A 65 -5.57 -16.87 -3.14
CA GLU A 65 -4.57 -16.56 -4.16
C GLU A 65 -4.03 -15.12 -4.03
N ASN A 66 -4.92 -14.13 -3.82
CA ASN A 66 -4.54 -12.74 -3.59
C ASN A 66 -3.74 -12.55 -2.29
N ILE A 67 -4.10 -13.23 -1.20
CA ILE A 67 -3.36 -13.17 0.08
C ILE A 67 -1.98 -13.80 -0.09
N ILE A 68 -1.86 -14.94 -0.77
CA ILE A 68 -0.59 -15.60 -1.05
C ILE A 68 0.29 -14.70 -1.94
N ALA A 69 -0.27 -14.10 -2.99
CA ALA A 69 0.46 -13.18 -3.86
C ALA A 69 0.97 -11.94 -3.11
N LYS A 70 0.11 -11.30 -2.30
CA LYS A 70 0.50 -10.15 -1.47
C LYS A 70 1.54 -10.52 -0.42
N ASN A 71 1.41 -11.67 0.25
CA ASN A 71 2.40 -12.14 1.23
C ASN A 71 3.77 -12.37 0.58
N LYS A 72 3.82 -12.98 -0.62
CA LYS A 72 5.06 -13.11 -1.40
C LYS A 72 5.67 -11.76 -1.76
N HIS A 73 4.85 -10.78 -2.17
CA HIS A 73 5.28 -9.42 -2.49
C HIS A 73 5.88 -8.73 -1.26
N PHE A 74 5.14 -8.66 -0.15
CA PHE A 74 5.61 -8.08 1.11
C PHE A 74 6.88 -8.78 1.63
N SER A 75 6.97 -10.11 1.50
CA SER A 75 8.16 -10.87 1.86
C SER A 75 9.39 -10.53 1.00
N ALA A 76 9.21 -10.08 -0.24
CA ALA A 76 10.29 -9.59 -1.10
C ALA A 76 10.64 -8.13 -0.78
N GLU A 77 9.65 -7.28 -0.55
CA GLU A 77 9.85 -5.88 -0.12
C GLU A 77 10.60 -5.80 1.22
N ILE A 78 10.21 -6.60 2.22
CA ILE A 78 10.89 -6.66 3.52
C ILE A 78 12.35 -7.09 3.37
N LYS A 79 12.66 -8.04 2.49
CA LYS A 79 14.06 -8.44 2.20
C LYS A 79 14.85 -7.32 1.54
N THR A 80 14.25 -6.61 0.59
CA THR A 80 14.86 -5.47 -0.09
C THR A 80 15.14 -4.35 0.91
N LEU A 81 14.12 -3.92 1.68
CA LEU A 81 14.27 -2.93 2.76
C LEU A 81 15.33 -3.33 3.80
N THR A 82 15.42 -4.61 4.15
CA THR A 82 16.47 -5.10 5.06
C THR A 82 17.86 -4.99 4.44
N SER A 83 17.99 -5.21 3.12
CA SER A 83 19.23 -4.98 2.38
C SER A 83 19.60 -3.49 2.35
N ASP A 84 18.64 -2.63 2.02
CA ASP A 84 18.84 -1.18 1.93
C ASP A 84 19.25 -0.58 3.28
N VAL A 85 18.61 -1.00 4.38
CA VAL A 85 18.98 -0.59 5.75
C VAL A 85 20.39 -1.04 6.12
N ASN A 86 20.85 -2.21 5.65
CA ASN A 86 22.22 -2.67 5.90
C ASN A 86 23.25 -1.85 5.08
N GLU A 87 22.94 -1.47 3.84
CA GLU A 87 23.83 -0.62 3.04
C GLU A 87 23.89 0.80 3.61
N VAL A 88 22.75 1.40 3.98
CA VAL A 88 22.71 2.70 4.69
C VAL A 88 23.53 2.66 5.98
N ARG A 89 23.47 1.56 6.76
CA ARG A 89 24.29 1.39 7.96
C ARG A 89 25.80 1.36 7.65
N LYS A 90 26.19 0.77 6.52
CA LYS A 90 27.58 0.74 6.05
C LYS A 90 28.03 2.12 5.56
N GLU A 91 27.22 2.82 4.77
CA GLU A 91 27.49 4.20 4.34
C GLU A 91 27.67 5.16 5.52
N ILE A 92 26.85 5.04 6.57
CA ILE A 92 26.98 5.82 7.81
C ILE A 92 28.32 5.53 8.51
N GLN A 93 28.76 4.28 8.53
CA GLN A 93 30.05 3.91 9.13
C GLN A 93 31.22 4.47 8.30
N GLU A 94 31.18 4.35 6.97
CA GLU A 94 32.18 4.98 6.08
C GLU A 94 32.20 6.51 6.20
N MET A 95 31.04 7.14 6.35
CA MET A 95 30.93 8.59 6.57
C MET A 95 31.56 9.00 7.90
N LYS A 96 31.31 8.25 8.97
CA LYS A 96 31.93 8.46 10.28
C LYS A 96 33.45 8.34 10.19
N ASP A 97 33.97 7.36 9.47
CA ASP A 97 35.42 7.16 9.34
C ASP A 97 36.07 8.30 8.51
N LYS A 98 35.41 8.76 7.45
CA LYS A 98 35.80 9.98 6.69
C LYS A 98 35.78 11.24 7.58
N LEU A 99 34.78 11.40 8.45
CA LEU A 99 34.72 12.53 9.40
C LEU A 99 35.85 12.47 10.44
N ILE A 100 36.22 11.28 10.92
CA ILE A 100 37.38 11.12 11.81
C ILE A 100 38.67 11.54 11.10
N LEU A 101 38.84 11.15 9.83
CA LEU A 101 39.99 11.55 9.02
C LEU A 101 40.06 13.08 8.83
N VAL A 102 38.94 13.73 8.51
CA VAL A 102 38.86 15.20 8.43
C VAL A 102 39.20 15.88 9.78
N ILE A 103 38.79 15.31 10.91
CA ILE A 103 39.17 15.82 12.24
C ILE A 103 40.68 15.71 12.46
N ILE A 104 41.32 14.62 12.02
CA ILE A 104 42.78 14.44 12.12
C ILE A 104 43.51 15.46 11.22
N GLU A 105 43.05 15.65 9.98
CA GLU A 105 43.61 16.65 9.06
C GLU A 105 43.47 18.07 9.64
N LEU A 106 42.31 18.43 10.18
CA LEU A 106 42.09 19.71 10.86
C LEU A 106 42.94 19.91 12.13
N GLN A 107 43.39 18.83 12.78
CA GLN A 107 44.35 18.90 13.89
C GLN A 107 45.80 19.05 13.41
N SER A 108 46.13 18.51 12.22
CA SER A 108 47.47 18.62 11.61
C SER A 108 47.71 19.97 10.92
N VAL A 109 46.66 20.67 10.51
CA VAL A 109 46.75 22.05 10.02
C VAL A 109 47.17 22.97 11.18
N ALA A 110 48.33 23.62 11.01
CA ALA A 110 48.91 24.53 12.01
C ALA A 110 47.87 25.57 12.48
N ARG A 111 47.75 25.74 13.80
CA ARG A 111 46.75 26.65 14.36
C ARG A 111 47.07 28.08 13.94
N LYS A 112 46.04 28.88 13.67
CA LYS A 112 46.21 30.30 13.26
C LYS A 112 47.05 31.12 14.26
N GLN A 113 47.06 30.73 15.54
CA GLN A 113 47.96 31.27 16.57
C GLN A 113 49.44 30.93 16.31
N GLU A 114 49.77 29.69 15.96
CA GLU A 114 51.14 29.23 15.70
C GLU A 114 51.73 29.94 14.48
N VAL A 115 50.95 30.06 13.40
CA VAL A 115 51.34 30.81 12.19
C VAL A 115 51.60 32.29 12.52
N LYS A 116 50.75 32.92 13.33
CA LYS A 116 50.96 34.32 13.79
C LYS A 116 52.19 34.48 14.69
N VAL A 117 52.50 33.48 15.52
CA VAL A 117 53.71 33.49 16.34
C VAL A 117 54.95 33.36 15.45
N LEU A 118 54.92 32.48 14.45
CA LEU A 118 55.98 32.35 13.45
C LEU A 118 56.17 33.64 12.64
N GLU A 119 55.08 34.25 12.17
CA GLU A 119 55.07 35.56 11.52
C GLU A 119 55.71 36.65 12.40
N ARG A 120 55.42 36.65 13.71
CA ARG A 120 56.02 37.61 14.65
C ARG A 120 57.52 37.37 14.84
N TYR A 121 57.95 36.12 14.91
CA TYR A 121 59.38 35.79 14.97
C TYR A 121 60.10 36.15 13.67
N ILE A 122 59.54 35.84 12.50
CA ILE A 122 60.09 36.23 11.19
C ILE A 122 60.21 37.75 11.07
N ASN A 123 59.20 38.50 11.50
CA ASN A 123 59.24 39.97 11.52
C ASN A 123 60.30 40.53 12.49
N LEU A 124 60.53 39.87 13.64
CA LEU A 124 61.59 40.24 14.60
C LEU A 124 62.99 39.89 14.08
N TRP A 125 63.11 38.81 13.29
CA TRP A 125 64.36 38.36 12.70
C TRP A 125 64.71 39.05 11.37
N ASN A 126 63.84 39.92 10.85
CA ASN A 126 64.07 40.61 9.58
C ASN A 126 65.27 41.57 9.70
N PRO A 127 66.42 41.25 9.08
CA PRO A 127 67.68 41.94 9.37
C PRO A 127 67.70 43.38 8.84
N ILE A 128 66.76 43.73 7.96
CA ILE A 128 66.62 45.06 7.35
C ILE A 128 66.10 46.10 8.37
N LYS A 129 65.56 45.67 9.52
CA LYS A 129 65.03 46.57 10.57
C LYS A 129 65.93 46.73 11.80
N PHE A 130 67.14 46.17 11.81
CA PHE A 130 68.10 46.44 12.89
C PHE A 130 68.74 47.82 12.70
N VAL A 131 68.15 48.83 13.33
CA VAL A 131 68.77 50.14 13.51
C VAL A 131 69.98 50.04 14.45
N THR A 132 71.06 50.72 14.07
CA THR A 132 72.25 50.92 14.89
C THR A 132 71.97 51.91 16.03
N GLN A 133 72.77 51.89 17.09
CA GLN A 133 72.59 52.80 18.24
C GLN A 133 72.56 54.29 17.81
N ASN A 134 73.42 54.66 16.86
CA ASN A 134 73.52 56.02 16.33
C ASN A 134 72.23 56.48 15.60
N GLU A 135 71.58 55.57 14.86
CA GLU A 135 70.30 55.88 14.18
C GLU A 135 69.17 56.05 15.19
N VAL A 136 69.17 55.28 16.28
CA VAL A 136 68.19 55.42 17.36
C VAL A 136 68.33 56.77 18.07
N GLU A 137 69.55 57.23 18.36
CA GLU A 137 69.80 58.55 18.96
C GLU A 137 69.34 59.70 18.05
N GLN A 138 69.60 59.61 16.74
CA GLN A 138 69.14 60.60 15.76
C GLN A 138 67.60 60.68 15.71
N ILE A 139 66.91 59.54 15.69
CA ILE A 139 65.44 59.48 15.70
C ILE A 139 64.87 60.07 17.01
N ILE A 140 65.50 59.81 18.16
CA ILE A 140 65.08 60.36 19.45
C ILE A 140 65.21 61.89 19.46
N ASN A 141 66.33 62.43 18.97
CA ASN A 141 66.55 63.88 18.92
C ASN A 141 65.56 64.56 17.96
N GLU A 142 65.32 64.02 16.76
CA GLU A 142 64.29 64.54 15.85
C GLU A 142 62.88 64.56 16.48
N VAL A 143 62.53 63.54 17.25
CA VAL A 143 61.22 63.45 17.91
C VAL A 143 61.11 64.42 19.09
N LEU A 144 62.21 64.70 19.80
CA LEU A 144 62.25 65.70 20.87
C LEU A 144 62.16 67.12 20.31
N ASP A 145 62.90 67.44 19.24
CA ASP A 145 62.89 68.76 18.59
C ASP A 145 61.50 69.06 17.99
N LYS A 146 60.87 68.09 17.32
CA LYS A 146 59.49 68.21 16.81
C LYS A 146 58.41 68.33 17.89
N LYS A 147 58.76 68.13 19.17
CA LYS A 147 57.85 68.23 20.32
C LYS A 147 58.09 69.48 21.17
N GLN A 148 59.09 70.29 20.81
CA GLN A 148 59.38 71.60 21.38
C GLN A 148 58.99 72.78 20.47
N GLN A 149 58.44 72.47 19.28
CA GLN A 149 57.69 73.40 18.41
C GLN A 149 56.18 73.21 18.61
#